data_AF-A0A7S3YYX5-F1
#
_entry.id   AF-A0A7S3YYX5-F1
#
_cell.length_a   1.000
_cell.length_b   1.000
_cell.length_c   1.000
_cell.angle_alpha   90.00
_cell.angle_beta   90.00
_cell.angle_gamma   90.00
#
_symmetry.space_group_name_H-M   'P 1'
#
loop_
_entity.id
_entity.type
_entity.pdbx_description
1 polymer ?
#
loop_
_entity_poly.entity_id
_entity_poly.type
_entity_poly.pdbx_seq_one_letter_code
_entity_poly.pdbx_strand_id
1 'polypeptide(L)'
;HDNFMSSEGERKRYWARSIKGWPPFYRARPNPTHTAIAQLEQMGRVRRVITQNVDGLHQKAGSTRVIELHGTNHVVRCMGCGMLSDRNDHQRLIAAVNHWWMKQNTIFSVAPEWQKFDGDAKAAQSR
;
A
#
# COMPACT_ATOMS: atom_id res chain seq x y z
N HIS A 1 -9.23 6.92 -12.80
CA HIS A 1 -8.27 6.28 -13.72
C HIS A 1 -7.93 7.23 -14.85
N ASP A 2 -8.93 7.79 -15.52
CA ASP A 2 -8.78 8.63 -16.72
C ASP A 2 -7.84 9.83 -16.54
N ASN A 3 -7.97 10.59 -15.46
CA ASN A 3 -7.09 11.74 -15.18
C ASN A 3 -5.61 11.35 -15.07
N PHE A 4 -5.31 10.17 -14.50
CA PHE A 4 -3.94 9.67 -14.40
C PHE A 4 -3.40 9.28 -15.78
N MET A 5 -4.25 8.71 -16.63
CA MET A 5 -3.87 8.29 -17.98
C MET A 5 -3.69 9.49 -18.92
N SER A 6 -4.52 10.52 -18.80
CA SER A 6 -4.54 11.66 -19.72
C SER A 6 -3.60 12.81 -19.35
N SER A 7 -3.13 12.92 -18.10
CA SER A 7 -2.35 14.08 -17.66
C SER A 7 -1.00 13.71 -17.02
N GLU A 8 0.09 14.20 -17.62
CA GLU A 8 1.43 14.10 -17.03
C GLU A 8 1.52 14.79 -15.67
N GLY A 9 0.87 15.95 -15.52
CA GLY A 9 0.84 16.69 -14.25
C GLY A 9 0.16 15.90 -13.13
N GLU A 10 -0.92 15.16 -13.44
CA GLU A 10 -1.57 14.27 -12.47
C GLU A 10 -0.69 13.06 -12.12
N ARG A 11 0.01 12.46 -13.10
CA ARG A 11 0.97 11.38 -12.82
C ARG A 11 2.09 11.84 -11.91
N LYS A 12 2.69 13.02 -12.19
CA LYS A 12 3.74 13.60 -11.34
C LYS A 12 3.23 13.88 -9.93
N ARG A 13 2.03 14.46 -9.78
CA ARG A 13 1.42 14.71 -8.46
C ARG A 13 1.13 13.42 -7.69
N TYR A 14 0.58 12.41 -8.35
CA TYR A 14 0.32 11.10 -7.74
C TYR A 14 1.62 10.48 -7.21
N TRP A 15 2.65 10.39 -8.07
CA TRP A 15 3.92 9.77 -7.68
C TRP A 15 4.67 10.57 -6.63
N ALA A 16 4.66 11.91 -6.70
CA ALA A 16 5.24 12.75 -5.65
C ALA A 16 4.64 12.46 -4.26
N ARG A 17 3.32 12.30 -4.16
CA ARG A 17 2.67 11.88 -2.90
C ARG A 17 3.05 10.45 -2.53
N SER A 18 3.02 9.53 -3.49
CA SER A 18 3.33 8.11 -3.29
C SER A 18 4.75 7.88 -2.75
N ILE A 19 5.75 8.64 -3.23
CA ILE A 19 7.14 8.55 -2.76
C ILE A 19 7.23 8.78 -1.25
N LYS A 20 6.49 9.77 -0.73
CA LYS A 20 6.46 10.10 0.71
C LYS A 20 5.59 9.13 1.51
N GLY A 21 4.47 8.70 0.94
CA GLY A 21 3.53 7.77 1.60
C GLY A 21 4.02 6.32 1.65
N TRP A 22 4.94 5.92 0.76
CA TRP A 22 5.38 4.53 0.65
C TRP A 22 6.11 4.00 1.90
N PRO A 23 7.09 4.69 2.51
CA PRO A 23 7.80 4.14 3.66
C PRO A 23 6.92 3.75 4.87
N PRO A 24 5.94 4.56 5.33
CA PRO A 24 5.03 4.11 6.39
C PRO A 24 4.08 3.02 5.91
N PHE A 25 3.53 3.11 4.69
CA PHE A 25 2.65 2.09 4.11
C PHE A 25 3.32 0.71 4.04
N TYR A 26 4.56 0.65 3.52
CA TYR A 26 5.32 -0.59 3.39
C TYR A 26 5.64 -1.23 4.76
N ARG A 27 5.96 -0.39 5.76
CA ARG A 27 6.29 -0.83 7.12
C ARG A 27 5.08 -1.22 7.97
N ALA A 28 3.86 -0.97 7.50
CA ALA A 28 2.65 -1.38 8.21
C ALA A 28 2.69 -2.88 8.53
N ARG A 29 2.31 -3.21 9.77
CA ARG A 29 2.28 -4.58 10.30
C ARG A 29 0.84 -5.03 10.45
N PRO A 30 0.56 -6.34 10.30
CA PRO A 30 -0.77 -6.86 10.55
C PRO A 30 -1.20 -6.62 12.01
N ASN A 31 -2.50 -6.39 12.20
CA ASN A 31 -3.14 -6.31 13.51
C ASN A 31 -3.71 -7.69 13.93
N PRO A 32 -4.20 -7.86 15.18
CA PRO A 32 -4.75 -9.13 15.65
C PRO A 32 -5.88 -9.71 14.78
N THR A 33 -6.69 -8.87 14.14
CA THR A 33 -7.76 -9.33 13.22
C THR A 33 -7.19 -10.06 12.01
N HIS A 34 -6.10 -9.54 11.42
CA HIS A 34 -5.45 -10.21 10.30
C HIS A 34 -4.88 -11.58 10.72
N THR A 35 -4.27 -11.65 11.90
CA THR A 35 -3.73 -12.90 12.46
C THR A 35 -4.84 -13.91 12.76
N ALA A 36 -5.96 -13.46 13.35
CA ALA A 36 -7.10 -14.34 13.63
C ALA A 36 -7.70 -14.92 12.34
N ILE A 37 -7.82 -14.11 11.29
CA ILE A 37 -8.28 -14.58 9.97
C ILE A 37 -7.31 -15.63 9.39
N ALA A 38 -6.01 -15.38 9.46
CA ALA A 38 -5.00 -16.34 9.00
C ALA A 38 -5.08 -17.67 9.76
N GLN A 39 -5.30 -17.64 11.08
CA GLN A 39 -5.51 -18.84 11.89
C GLN A 39 -6.77 -19.59 11.50
N LEU A 40 -7.89 -18.90 11.27
CA LEU A 40 -9.13 -19.52 10.80
C LEU A 40 -8.97 -20.16 9.42
N GLU A 41 -8.16 -19.56 8.54
CA GLU A 41 -7.80 -20.16 7.25
C GLU A 41 -7.00 -21.45 7.44
N GLN A 42 -5.96 -21.43 8.29
CA GLN A 42 -5.12 -22.60 8.59
C GLN A 42 -5.91 -23.75 9.23
N MET A 43 -6.91 -23.43 10.06
CA MET A 43 -7.83 -24.42 10.65
C MET A 43 -8.88 -24.94 9.65
N GLY A 44 -8.88 -24.47 8.40
CA GLY A 44 -9.86 -24.85 7.38
C GLY A 44 -11.26 -24.29 7.59
N ARG A 45 -11.44 -23.33 8.52
CA ARG A 45 -12.72 -22.68 8.81
C ARG A 45 -13.03 -21.54 7.85
N VAL A 46 -11.98 -20.87 7.36
CA VAL A 46 -12.06 -19.90 6.27
C VAL A 46 -11.43 -20.52 5.03
N ARG A 47 -12.21 -20.63 3.93
CA ARG A 47 -11.69 -21.22 2.68
C ARG A 47 -10.79 -20.27 1.90
N ARG A 48 -11.09 -18.97 1.97
CA ARG A 48 -10.46 -17.91 1.19
C ARG A 48 -10.75 -16.54 1.81
N VAL A 49 -9.79 -15.64 1.77
CA VAL A 49 -9.95 -14.22 2.12
C VAL A 49 -10.16 -13.42 0.85
N ILE A 50 -11.20 -12.60 0.79
CA ILE A 50 -11.40 -11.62 -0.29
C ILE A 50 -11.26 -10.24 0.34
N THR A 51 -10.36 -9.42 -0.18
CA THR A 51 -10.09 -8.09 0.36
C THR A 51 -10.15 -7.02 -0.71
N GLN A 52 -10.66 -5.85 -0.33
CA GLN A 52 -10.57 -4.62 -1.11
C GLN A 52 -9.29 -3.84 -0.81
N ASN A 53 -8.57 -4.22 0.24
CA ASN A 53 -7.33 -3.56 0.65
C ASN A 53 -6.20 -3.91 -0.31
N VAL A 54 -5.27 -2.97 -0.45
CA VAL A 54 -4.12 -3.05 -1.38
C VAL A 54 -2.78 -3.13 -0.62
N ASP A 55 -2.84 -3.35 0.69
CA ASP A 55 -1.74 -3.22 1.66
C ASP A 55 -0.90 -4.49 1.88
N GLY A 56 -1.40 -5.65 1.45
CA GLY A 56 -0.76 -6.95 1.65
C GLY A 56 -0.73 -7.44 3.10
N LEU A 57 -1.51 -6.86 4.01
CA LEU A 57 -1.46 -7.20 5.45
C LEU A 57 -1.99 -8.61 5.75
N HIS A 58 -2.95 -9.13 4.98
CA HIS A 58 -3.41 -10.51 5.11
C HIS A 58 -2.29 -11.53 4.81
N GLN A 59 -1.54 -11.28 3.74
CA GLN A 59 -0.41 -12.10 3.33
C GLN A 59 0.71 -12.02 4.37
N LYS A 60 1.02 -10.81 4.86
CA LYS A 60 1.98 -10.62 5.97
C LYS A 60 1.55 -11.32 7.27
N ALA A 61 0.25 -11.47 7.52
CA ALA A 61 -0.27 -12.22 8.66
C ALA A 61 -0.24 -13.74 8.48
N GLY A 62 0.09 -14.23 7.28
CA GLY A 62 0.16 -15.65 6.95
C GLY A 62 -1.08 -16.22 6.27
N SER A 63 -2.02 -15.39 5.82
CA SER A 63 -3.09 -15.86 4.92
C SER A 63 -2.49 -16.19 3.54
N THR A 64 -2.84 -17.36 3.00
CA THR A 64 -2.26 -17.89 1.76
C THR A 64 -3.24 -17.91 0.59
N ARG A 65 -4.56 -17.94 0.85
CA ARG A 65 -5.61 -17.92 -0.18
C ARG A 65 -6.32 -16.58 -0.13
N VAL A 66 -5.63 -15.54 -0.59
CA VAL A 66 -6.16 -14.16 -0.65
C VAL A 66 -6.52 -13.80 -2.10
N ILE A 67 -7.70 -13.20 -2.30
CA ILE A 67 -8.07 -12.49 -3.53
C ILE A 67 -8.06 -11.00 -3.22
N GLU A 68 -7.21 -10.25 -3.93
CA GLU A 68 -7.14 -8.79 -3.86
C GLU A 68 -7.99 -8.18 -4.97
N LEU A 69 -9.19 -7.70 -4.64
CA LEU A 69 -10.16 -7.19 -5.63
C LEU A 69 -9.65 -5.96 -6.40
N HIS A 70 -8.85 -5.13 -5.73
CA HIS A 70 -8.27 -3.91 -6.31
C HIS A 70 -6.80 -4.07 -6.71
N GLY A 71 -6.29 -5.30 -6.71
CA GLY A 71 -4.86 -5.57 -6.88
C GLY A 71 -4.03 -5.18 -5.66
N THR A 72 -2.75 -4.88 -5.88
CA THR A 72 -1.78 -4.63 -4.80
C THR A 72 -0.95 -3.39 -5.08
N ASN A 73 -0.64 -2.61 -4.04
CA ASN A 73 0.29 -1.49 -4.14
C ASN A 73 1.76 -1.94 -4.08
N HIS A 74 2.04 -3.23 -3.83
CA HIS A 74 3.40 -3.77 -3.81
C HIS A 74 4.01 -4.00 -5.19
N VAL A 75 3.20 -3.86 -6.25
CA VAL A 75 3.63 -4.03 -7.64
C VAL A 75 3.30 -2.78 -8.44
N VAL A 76 4.21 -2.39 -9.33
CA VAL A 76 4.00 -1.30 -10.30
C VAL A 76 3.92 -1.91 -11.69
N ARG A 77 2.91 -1.50 -12.45
CA ARG A 77 2.72 -1.92 -13.85
C ARG A 77 3.04 -0.77 -14.80
N CYS A 78 3.88 -1.04 -15.79
CA CYS A 78 4.05 -0.15 -16.94
C CYS A 78 2.79 -0.19 -17.81
N MET A 79 2.18 0.96 -18.07
CA MET A 79 0.97 1.04 -18.90
C MET A 79 1.25 0.93 -20.41
N GLY A 80 2.52 1.05 -20.84
CA GLY A 80 2.91 0.90 -22.24
C GLY A 80 3.19 -0.55 -22.64
N CYS A 81 4.00 -1.28 -21.86
CA CYS A 81 4.42 -2.64 -22.17
C CYS A 81 3.87 -3.72 -21.22
N GLY A 82 3.17 -3.35 -20.16
CA GLY A 82 2.60 -4.29 -19.18
C GLY A 82 3.61 -4.88 -18.20
N MET A 83 4.90 -4.57 -18.30
CA MET A 83 5.94 -5.04 -17.38
C MET A 83 5.59 -4.70 -15.93
N LEU A 84 5.77 -5.69 -15.06
CA LEU A 84 5.59 -5.57 -13.61
C LEU A 84 6.95 -5.40 -12.93
N SER A 85 7.02 -4.51 -11.96
CA SER A 85 8.20 -4.30 -11.11
C SER A 85 7.80 -4.21 -9.64
N ASP A 86 8.67 -4.63 -8.74
CA ASP A 86 8.48 -4.45 -7.31
C ASP A 86 8.38 -2.95 -6.95
N ARG A 87 7.45 -2.60 -6.06
CA ARG A 87 7.23 -1.20 -5.66
C ARG A 87 8.42 -0.60 -4.91
N ASN A 88 9.21 -1.39 -4.17
CA ASN A 88 10.44 -0.90 -3.52
C ASN A 88 11.53 -0.61 -4.55
N ASP A 89 11.67 -1.41 -5.59
CA ASP A 89 12.62 -1.13 -6.68
C ASP A 89 12.23 0.17 -7.39
N HIS A 90 10.94 0.34 -7.68
CA HIS A 90 10.42 1.59 -8.22
C HIS A 90 10.65 2.77 -7.25
N GLN A 91 10.48 2.57 -5.94
CA GLN A 91 10.76 3.59 -4.92
C GLN A 91 12.21 4.05 -4.95
N ARG A 92 13.16 3.12 -5.02
CA ARG A 92 14.60 3.44 -5.07
C ARG A 92 14.92 4.24 -6.32
N LEU A 93 14.42 3.79 -7.48
CA LEU A 93 14.63 4.45 -8.76
C LEU A 93 14.10 5.89 -8.76
N ILE A 94 12.84 6.08 -8.36
CA ILE A 94 12.22 7.40 -8.39
C ILE A 94 12.84 8.35 -7.35
N ALA A 95 13.29 7.83 -6.20
CA ALA A 95 13.99 8.64 -5.20
C ALA A 95 15.39 9.07 -5.68
N ALA A 96 16.12 8.20 -6.39
CA ALA A 96 17.45 8.51 -6.93
C ALA A 96 17.40 9.63 -7.97
N VAL A 97 16.46 9.55 -8.92
CA VAL A 97 16.31 10.58 -9.97
C VAL A 97 15.70 11.89 -9.44
N ASN A 98 15.03 11.86 -8.27
CA ASN A 98 14.43 13.03 -7.61
C ASN A 98 15.14 13.40 -6.29
N HIS A 99 16.41 13.07 -6.13
CA HIS A 99 17.15 13.30 -4.87
C HIS A 99 17.13 14.77 -4.42
N TRP A 100 17.14 15.71 -5.36
CA TRP A 100 17.05 17.15 -5.10
C TRP A 100 15.71 17.54 -4.47
N TRP A 101 14.60 17.03 -5.01
CA TRP A 101 13.25 17.26 -4.50
C TRP A 101 13.05 16.64 -3.11
N MET A 102 13.63 15.45 -2.89
CA MET A 102 13.59 14.78 -1.59
C MET A 102 14.29 15.57 -0.48
N LYS A 103 15.39 16.28 -0.79
CA LYS A 103 16.10 17.15 0.17
C LYS A 103 15.31 18.41 0.55
N GLN A 104 14.60 18.99 -0.42
CA GLN A 104 13.86 20.25 -0.23
C GLN A 104 12.50 20.06 0.44
N ASN A 105 11.93 18.86 0.36
CA ASN A 105 10.55 18.60 0.74
C ASN A 105 10.43 17.65 1.94
N THR A 106 11.33 17.78 2.92
CA THR A 106 11.40 16.97 4.15
C THR A 106 10.25 17.21 5.13
N ILE A 107 9.53 18.33 5.00
CA ILE A 107 8.44 18.72 5.90
C ILE A 107 7.12 18.78 5.14
N PHE A 108 6.50 17.62 4.92
CA PHE A 108 5.05 17.53 5.02
C PHE A 108 4.81 16.41 6.03
N SER A 109 4.49 16.78 7.26
CA SER A 109 3.81 15.87 8.17
C SER A 109 2.65 15.26 7.38
N VAL A 110 2.57 13.93 7.34
CA VAL A 110 1.35 13.27 6.91
C VAL A 110 0.26 13.89 7.78
N ALA A 111 -0.66 14.63 7.18
CA ALA A 111 -1.66 15.34 7.96
C ALA A 111 -2.36 14.30 8.87
N PRO A 112 -2.58 14.58 10.17
CA PRO A 112 -3.10 13.61 11.14
C PRO A 112 -4.41 12.93 10.69
N GLU A 113 -5.13 13.59 9.79
CA GLU A 113 -6.36 13.13 9.16
C GLU A 113 -6.21 11.88 8.27
N TRP A 114 -5.04 11.58 7.70
CA TRP A 114 -4.84 10.34 6.94
C TRP A 114 -4.78 9.09 7.84
N GLN A 115 -4.39 9.22 9.11
CA GLN A 115 -4.50 8.12 10.08
C GLN A 115 -5.95 7.70 10.35
N LYS A 116 -6.95 8.51 9.94
CA LYS A 116 -8.37 8.18 10.09
C LYS A 116 -8.97 7.48 8.88
N PHE A 117 -8.27 7.42 7.75
CA PHE A 117 -8.80 6.87 6.48
C PHE A 117 -8.36 5.43 6.19
N ASP A 118 -7.64 4.80 7.13
CA ASP A 118 -7.36 3.39 7.10
C ASP A 118 -8.64 2.68 7.52
N GLY A 119 -9.46 2.31 6.54
CA GLY A 119 -10.79 1.74 6.71
C GLY A 119 -10.87 0.38 7.41
N ASP A 120 -9.96 0.05 8.34
CA ASP A 120 -10.13 -0.90 9.46
C ASP A 120 -8.84 -1.00 10.31
N ALA A 121 -8.63 -0.12 11.28
CA ALA A 121 -7.74 -0.39 12.44
C ALA A 121 -7.90 0.63 13.59
N LYS A 122 -9.08 0.69 14.23
CA LYS A 122 -9.13 1.10 15.63
C LYS A 122 -9.22 -0.15 16.49
N ALA A 123 -8.07 -0.71 16.85
CA ALA A 123 -8.02 -1.57 18.01
C ALA A 123 -8.45 -0.72 19.22
N ALA A 124 -9.54 -1.12 19.85
CA ALA A 124 -10.04 -0.52 21.08
C ALA A 124 -8.89 -0.38 22.08
N GLN A 125 -8.59 0.86 22.48
CA GLN A 125 -7.84 1.11 23.71
C GLN A 125 -8.82 0.87 24.86
N SER A 126 -8.86 -0.35 25.36
CA SER A 126 -9.48 -0.66 26.64
C SER A 126 -8.51 -0.34 27.76
N ARG A 127 -8.74 0.77 28.47
CA ARG A 127 -8.84 0.85 29.94
C ARG A 127 -9.76 1.99 30.30
#